data_AF-A0A2Z3HHA9-F1
#
_entry.id   AF-A0A2Z3HHA9-F1
#
_cell.length_a   1.000
_cell.length_b   1.000
_cell.length_c   1.000
_cell.angle_alpha   90.00
_cell.angle_beta   90.00
_cell.angle_gamma   90.00
#
_symmetry.space_group_name_H-M   'P 1'
#
loop_
_entity.id
_entity.type
_entity.pdbx_description
1 polymer ?
#
loop_
_entity_poly.entity_id
_entity_poly.type
_entity_poly.pdbx_seq_one_letter_code
_entity_poly.pdbx_strand_id
1 'polypeptide(L)' 'MRLLSALFLIALVGGVGYLTYVNNHTTAVSAGTWHGDLPLPALVIGVYVLGMVSGWWLIGLTKRSWQRVTEPERV' A
#
# COMPACT_ATOMS: atom_id res chain seq x y z
N MET A 1 -23.11 -16.44 3.89
CA MET A 1 -21.81 -15.77 4.16
C MET A 1 -21.17 -15.21 2.90
N ARG A 2 -20.89 -16.00 1.85
CA ARG A 2 -20.26 -15.52 0.60
C ARG A 2 -20.99 -14.34 -0.08
N LEU A 3 -22.32 -14.34 -0.08
CA LEU A 3 -23.12 -13.29 -0.70
C LEU A 3 -23.06 -11.96 0.08
N LEU A 4 -23.10 -12.02 1.42
CA LEU A 4 -22.92 -10.84 2.27
C LEU A 4 -21.51 -10.26 2.11
N SER A 5 -20.48 -11.11 2.14
CA SER A 5 -19.10 -10.68 1.87
C SER A 5 -18.95 -10.05 0.49
N ALA A 6 -19.61 -10.58 -0.54
CA ALA A 6 -19.62 -9.99 -1.88
C ALA A 6 -20.29 -8.62 -1.91
N LEU A 7 -21.43 -8.44 -1.23
CA LEU A 7 -22.11 -7.14 -1.14
C LEU A 7 -21.23 -6.10 -0.44
N PHE A 8 -20.57 -6.46 0.66
CA PHE A 8 -19.61 -5.56 1.32
C PHE A 8 -18.44 -5.20 0.42
N LEU A 9 -17.92 -6.16 -0.34
CA LEU A 9 -16.81 -5.90 -1.27
C LEU A 9 -17.24 -4.97 -2.41
N ILE A 10 -18.44 -5.19 -2.97
CA ILE A 10 -19.01 -4.29 -3.98
C ILE A 10 -19.20 -2.88 -3.40
N ALA A 11 -19.75 -2.76 -2.20
CA ALA A 11 -19.93 -1.47 -1.54
C ALA A 11 -18.60 -0.76 -1.29
N LEU A 12 -17.56 -1.51 -0.86
CA LEU A 12 -16.23 -0.97 -0.63
C LEU A 12 -15.57 -0.50 -1.95
N VAL A 13 -15.59 -1.34 -2.98
CA VAL A 13 -15.04 -0.99 -4.30
C VAL A 13 -15.79 0.20 -4.89
N GLY A 14 -17.12 0.22 -4.78
CA GLY A 14 -17.96 1.33 -5.22
C GLY A 14 -17.64 2.63 -4.47
N GLY A 15 -17.48 2.57 -3.15
CA GLY A 15 -17.10 3.72 -2.33
C GLY A 15 -15.73 4.28 -2.69
N VAL A 16 -14.72 3.40 -2.82
CA VAL A 16 -13.37 3.79 -3.25
C VAL A 16 -13.38 4.38 -4.65
N GLY A 17 -14.14 3.79 -5.58
CA GLY A 17 -14.30 4.29 -6.95
C GLY A 17 -14.98 5.66 -7.00
N TYR A 18 -16.04 5.85 -6.22
CA TYR A 18 -16.72 7.14 -6.10
C TYR A 18 -15.80 8.22 -5.51
N LEU A 19 -15.07 7.90 -4.44
CA LEU A 19 -14.09 8.81 -3.86
C LEU A 19 -12.99 9.16 -4.85
N THR A 20 -12.51 8.17 -5.62
CA THR A 20 -11.52 8.37 -6.68
C THR A 20 -12.04 9.33 -7.74
N TYR A 21 -13.28 9.15 -8.20
CA TYR A 21 -13.91 10.00 -9.20
C TYR A 21 -14.05 11.44 -8.71
N VAL A 22 -14.58 11.64 -7.50
CA VAL A 22 -14.79 12.98 -6.91
C VAL A 22 -13.45 13.69 -6.64
N ASN A 23 -12.41 12.94 -6.27
CA ASN A 23 -11.10 13.49 -5.95
C ASN A 23 -10.10 13.39 -7.11
N ASN A 24 -10.57 13.22 -8.34
CA ASN A 24 -9.70 13.13 -9.52
C ASN A 24 -9.25 14.53 -9.99
N HIS A 25 -8.57 15.25 -9.10
CA HIS A 25 -7.87 16.48 -9.44
C HIS A 25 -6.36 16.22 -9.48
N THR A 26 -5.66 17.04 -10.26
CA THR A 26 -4.19 17.04 -10.31
C THR A 26 -3.64 17.76 -9.09
N THR A 27 -2.66 17.14 -8.44
CA THR A 27 -1.95 17.70 -7.29
C THR A 27 -0.49 17.87 -7.67
N ALA A 28 0.06 19.05 -7.39
CA ALA A 28 1.49 19.31 -7.53
C ALA A 28 2.25 18.57 -6.43
N VAL A 29 3.22 17.75 -6.83
CA VAL A 29 4.08 16.98 -5.92
C VAL A 29 5.51 17.47 -6.10
N SER A 30 6.17 17.75 -4.98
CA SER A 30 7.60 18.07 -4.93
C SER A 30 8.31 17.07 -4.02
N ALA A 31 9.37 16.45 -4.55
CA ALA A 31 10.20 15.50 -3.84
C ALA A 31 11.67 15.77 -4.16
N GLY A 32 12.36 16.49 -3.26
CA GLY A 32 13.73 16.94 -3.48
C GLY A 32 13.82 17.90 -4.67
N THR A 33 14.55 17.53 -5.71
CA THR A 33 14.65 18.32 -6.96
C THR A 33 13.53 18.01 -7.95
N TRP A 34 12.77 16.93 -7.73
CA TRP A 34 11.71 16.50 -8.63
C TRP A 34 10.40 17.25 -8.36
N HIS A 35 9.79 17.73 -9.43
CA HIS A 35 8.50 18.40 -9.42
C HIS A 35 7.64 17.82 -10.53
N GLY A 36 6.38 17.51 -10.23
CA GLY A 36 5.45 17.00 -11.23
C GLY A 36 4.00 17.08 -10.76
N ASP A 37 3.09 17.16 -11.72
CA ASP A 37 1.66 17.14 -11.47
C ASP A 37 1.13 15.73 -11.71
N LEU A 38 0.55 15.14 -10.68
CA LEU A 38 -0.05 13.81 -10.76
C LEU A 38 -1.50 13.85 -10.28
N PRO A 39 -2.40 13.03 -10.87
CA PRO A 39 -3.71 12.81 -10.29
C PRO A 39 -3.58 12.26 -8.87
N LEU A 40 -4.28 12.87 -7.91
CA LEU A 40 -4.28 12.43 -6.51
C LEU A 40 -4.54 10.91 -6.36
N PRO A 41 -5.49 10.29 -7.09
CA PRO A 41 -5.71 8.85 -6.98
C PRO A 41 -4.49 8.02 -7.37
N ALA A 42 -3.79 8.42 -8.45
CA ALA A 42 -2.58 7.73 -8.90
C ALA A 42 -1.46 7.83 -7.86
N LEU A 43 -1.31 9.01 -7.24
CA LEU A 43 -0.35 9.22 -6.15
C LEU A 43 -0.64 8.32 -4.96
N VAL A 44 -1.90 8.28 -4.49
CA VAL A 44 -2.32 7.45 -3.35
C VAL A 44 -2.07 5.96 -3.61
N ILE A 45 -2.45 5.47 -4.79
CA ILE A 45 -2.21 4.07 -5.17
C ILE A 45 -0.71 3.77 -5.21
N GLY A 46 0.10 4.65 -5.81
CA GLY A 46 1.54 4.50 -5.88
C GLY A 46 2.19 4.42 -4.51
N VAL A 47 1.85 5.34 -3.61
CA VAL A 47 2.37 5.38 -2.23
C VAL A 47 1.94 4.14 -1.45
N TYR A 48 0.69 3.69 -1.60
CA TYR A 48 0.21 2.48 -0.92
C TYR A 48 0.98 1.23 -1.33
N VAL A 49 1.18 1.04 -2.64
CA VAL A 49 1.95 -0.10 -3.17
C VAL A 49 3.40 -0.03 -2.71
N LEU A 50 4.05 1.14 -2.77
CA LEU A 50 5.42 1.32 -2.26
C LEU A 50 5.51 1.03 -0.76
N GLY A 51 4.52 1.44 0.02
CA GLY A 51 4.40 1.12 1.45
C GLY A 51 4.28 -0.37 1.71
N MET A 52 3.48 -1.09 0.92
CA MET A 52 3.38 -2.56 1.03
C MET A 52 4.69 -3.27 0.71
N VAL A 53 5.34 -2.91 -0.40
CA VAL A 53 6.60 -3.53 -0.82
C VAL A 53 7.70 -3.26 0.20
N SER A 54 7.86 -2.02 0.64
CA SER A 54 8.87 -1.65 1.64
C SER A 54 8.58 -2.30 3.01
N GLY A 55 7.32 -2.35 3.42
CA GLY A 55 6.90 -3.02 4.66
C GLY A 55 7.19 -4.53 4.65
N TRP A 56 6.89 -5.24 3.56
CA TRP A 56 7.23 -6.65 3.43
C TRP A 56 8.73 -6.91 3.45
N TRP A 57 9.51 -6.05 2.79
CA TRP A 57 10.96 -6.13 2.85
C TRP A 57 11.48 -5.97 4.28
N LEU A 58 11.01 -4.95 4.99
CA LEU A 58 11.40 -4.69 6.36
C LEU A 58 11.07 -5.88 7.27
N ILE A 59 9.83 -6.38 7.22
CA ILE A 59 9.39 -7.55 8.00
C ILE A 59 10.24 -8.78 7.65
N GLY A 60 10.53 -9.01 6.38
CA GLY A 60 11.37 -10.12 5.93
C GLY A 60 12.79 -10.05 6.48
N LEU A 61 13.41 -8.87 6.44
CA LEU A 61 14.74 -8.63 6.99
C LEU A 61 14.77 -8.79 8.51
N THR A 62 13.78 -8.23 9.22
CA THR A 62 13.67 -8.36 10.68
C THR A 62 13.46 -9.82 11.09
N LYS A 63 12.57 -10.55 10.41
CA LYS A 63 12.34 -11.98 10.67
C LYS A 63 13.61 -12.80 10.46
N ARG A 64 14.32 -12.56 9.35
CA ARG A 64 15.59 -13.24 9.05
C ARG A 64 16.66 -12.94 10.11
N SER A 65 16.76 -11.70 10.56
CA SER A 65 17.67 -11.31 11.63
C SER A 65 17.35 -12.05 12.92
N TRP A 66 16.06 -12.12 13.28
CA TRP A 66 15.61 -12.80 14.48
C TRP A 66 15.93 -14.30 14.44
N GLN A 67 15.64 -14.98 13.32
CA GLN A 67 15.95 -16.41 13.16
C GLN A 67 17.43 -16.73 13.37
N ARG A 68 18.34 -15.87 12.88
CA ARG A 68 19.79 -16.04 13.08
C ARG A 68 20.22 -15.92 14.54
N VAL A 69 19.48 -15.17 15.35
CA VAL A 69 19.79 -14.98 16.77
C VAL A 69 19.18 -16.07 17.64
N THR A 70 18.02 -16.60 17.24
CA THR A 70 17.28 -17.61 18.03
C THR A 70 17.51 -19.04 17.61
N GLU A 71 18.10 -19.30 16.43
CA GLU A 71 18.51 -20.66 16.06
C GLU A 71 19.57 -21.16 17.05
N PRO A 72 19.27 -22.22 17.83
CA PRO A 72 20.29 -22.85 18.65
C PRO A 72 21.33 -23.46 17.72
N GLU A 73 22.60 -23.23 18.02
CA GLU A 73 23.73 -23.84 17.32
C GLU A 73 23.55 -25.37 17.34
N ARG A 74 23.12 -25.94 16.22
CA ARG A 74 23.03 -27.38 16.05
C ARG A 74 24.45 -27.91 15.86
N VAL A 75 25.08 -28.25 16.98
CA VAL A 75 26.27 -29.12 17.06
C VAL A 75 25.93 -30.54 16.63
#